data_AF-A0A225UX20-F1
#
_entry.id   AF-A0A225UX20-F1
#
_cell.length_a   1.000
_cell.length_b   1.000
_cell.length_c   1.000
_cell.angle_alpha   90.00
_cell.angle_beta   90.00
_cell.angle_gamma   90.00
#
_symmetry.space_group_name_H-M   'P 1'
#
loop_
_entity.id
_entity.type
_entity.pdbx_description
1 polymer ?
#
loop_
_entity_poly.entity_id
_entity_poly.type
_entity_poly.pdbx_seq_one_letter_code
_entity_poly.pdbx_strand_id
1 'polypeptide(L)'
;MKDWLESEIREIWDKNLESERKEWLQEIEKVLGNDEKLKMEMGNEDQQLQILHFLKYQLDQYSNVLSPRELDIISVVFDTVSQRGNVVVGNLPHWFATSELEWFRAKTTVVEEGEEACERQATIWAKLHHPNVRKFFGACHVGNPFVIHEACSELPFAKQKIRGRRRARKSRGERANAKRLGKREGRSLGKATQTWRYNI
;
A
#
# COMPACT_ATOMS: atom_id res chain seq x y z
N MET A 1 -22.64 -1.04 -50.00
CA MET A 1 -21.96 -2.36 -50.09
C MET A 1 -20.97 -2.58 -48.94
N LYS A 2 -20.30 -1.53 -48.44
CA LYS A 2 -19.41 -1.62 -47.26
C LYS A 2 -20.16 -1.86 -45.93
N ASP A 3 -21.30 -1.19 -45.76
CA ASP A 3 -22.15 -1.32 -44.55
C ASP A 3 -22.71 -2.72 -44.31
N TRP A 4 -22.90 -3.52 -45.37
CA TRP A 4 -23.47 -4.88 -45.28
C TRP A 4 -22.44 -5.91 -44.77
N LEU A 5 -21.17 -5.72 -45.14
CA LEU A 5 -20.06 -6.51 -44.60
C LEU A 5 -19.78 -6.13 -43.13
N GLU A 6 -19.91 -4.85 -42.77
CA GLU A 6 -19.80 -4.41 -41.37
C GLU A 6 -20.95 -4.94 -40.50
N SER A 7 -22.19 -5.00 -41.03
CA SER A 7 -23.31 -5.58 -40.29
C SER A 7 -23.13 -7.08 -40.07
N GLU A 8 -22.66 -7.83 -41.07
CA GLU A 8 -22.49 -9.27 -40.95
C GLU A 8 -21.32 -9.65 -40.04
N ILE A 9 -20.21 -8.90 -40.12
CA ILE A 9 -19.12 -9.02 -39.14
C ILE A 9 -19.65 -8.73 -37.73
N ARG A 10 -20.43 -7.66 -37.54
CA ARG A 10 -20.99 -7.31 -36.24
C ARG A 10 -21.92 -8.38 -35.69
N GLU A 11 -22.78 -8.97 -36.52
CA GLU A 11 -23.64 -10.09 -36.10
C GLU A 11 -22.84 -11.32 -35.68
N ILE A 12 -21.72 -11.62 -36.36
CA ILE A 12 -20.83 -12.72 -35.97
C ILE A 12 -20.18 -12.42 -34.62
N TRP A 13 -19.69 -11.20 -34.42
CA TRP A 13 -19.11 -10.76 -33.14
C TRP A 13 -20.13 -10.81 -32.01
N ASP A 14 -21.35 -10.32 -32.23
CA ASP A 14 -22.42 -10.34 -31.22
C ASP A 14 -22.77 -11.77 -30.83
N LYS A 15 -22.88 -12.70 -31.80
CA LYS A 15 -23.12 -14.13 -31.51
C LYS A 15 -21.97 -14.78 -30.75
N ASN A 16 -20.73 -14.49 -31.13
CA ASN A 16 -19.56 -15.04 -30.44
C ASN A 16 -19.49 -14.50 -29.00
N LEU A 17 -19.69 -13.20 -28.82
CA LEU A 17 -19.72 -12.57 -27.51
C LEU A 17 -20.82 -13.16 -26.62
N GLU A 18 -22.02 -13.40 -27.17
CA GLU A 18 -23.09 -14.08 -26.43
C GLU A 18 -22.74 -15.52 -26.04
N SER A 19 -22.02 -16.26 -26.90
CA SER A 19 -21.55 -17.61 -26.59
C SER A 19 -20.54 -17.57 -25.45
N GLU A 20 -19.52 -16.72 -25.57
CA GLU A 20 -18.48 -16.54 -24.56
C GLU A 20 -19.07 -16.12 -23.21
N ARG A 21 -20.04 -15.19 -23.20
CA ARG A 21 -20.75 -14.78 -21.99
C ARG A 21 -21.48 -15.96 -21.34
N LYS A 22 -22.18 -16.79 -22.12
CA LYS A 22 -22.87 -17.98 -21.60
C LYS A 22 -21.89 -19.02 -21.05
N GLU A 23 -20.80 -19.28 -21.75
CA GLU A 23 -19.77 -20.23 -21.34
C GLU A 23 -19.09 -19.79 -20.04
N TRP A 24 -18.77 -18.50 -19.92
CA TRP A 24 -18.20 -17.93 -18.70
C TRP A 24 -19.14 -18.06 -17.50
N LEU A 25 -20.42 -17.76 -17.68
CA LEU A 25 -21.43 -17.92 -16.62
C LEU A 25 -21.56 -19.37 -16.15
N GLN A 26 -21.56 -20.32 -17.10
CA GLN A 26 -21.62 -21.74 -16.77
C GLN A 26 -20.40 -22.20 -15.98
N GLU A 27 -19.21 -21.68 -16.31
CA GLU A 27 -18.01 -22.05 -15.57
C GLU A 27 -18.01 -21.48 -14.14
N ILE A 28 -18.51 -20.25 -13.96
CA ILE A 28 -18.71 -19.67 -12.62
C ILE A 28 -19.75 -20.46 -11.82
N GLU A 29 -20.88 -20.83 -12.41
CA GLU A 29 -21.90 -21.66 -11.76
C GLU A 29 -21.30 -23.00 -11.30
N LYS A 30 -20.43 -23.63 -12.10
CA LYS A 30 -19.72 -24.86 -11.69
C LYS A 30 -18.76 -24.62 -10.52
N VAL A 31 -18.05 -23.50 -10.49
CA VAL A 31 -17.16 -23.15 -9.38
C VAL A 31 -17.97 -22.92 -8.12
N LEU A 32 -19.07 -22.16 -8.20
CA LEU A 32 -19.99 -21.92 -7.08
C LEU A 32 -20.64 -23.20 -6.55
N GLY A 33 -20.94 -24.17 -7.43
CA GLY A 33 -21.51 -25.46 -7.05
C GLY A 33 -20.53 -26.45 -6.42
N ASN A 34 -19.23 -26.15 -6.39
CA ASN A 34 -18.20 -27.00 -5.81
C ASN A 34 -17.40 -26.25 -4.73
N ASP A 35 -17.72 -26.53 -3.46
CA ASP A 35 -17.13 -25.84 -2.31
C ASP A 35 -15.61 -25.97 -2.21
N GLU A 36 -15.05 -27.10 -2.60
CA GLU A 36 -13.61 -27.34 -2.57
C GLU A 36 -12.90 -26.54 -3.67
N LYS A 37 -13.46 -26.55 -4.88
CA LYS A 37 -12.95 -25.76 -6.01
C LYS A 37 -13.04 -24.26 -5.69
N LEU A 38 -14.19 -23.81 -5.18
CA LEU A 38 -14.38 -22.41 -4.78
C LEU A 38 -13.37 -21.97 -3.72
N LYS A 39 -13.11 -22.80 -2.71
CA LYS A 39 -12.11 -22.47 -1.68
C LYS A 39 -10.70 -22.38 -2.24
N MET A 40 -10.34 -23.22 -3.21
CA MET A 40 -9.05 -23.14 -3.90
C MET A 40 -8.93 -21.86 -4.74
N GLU A 41 -9.96 -21.50 -5.51
CA GLU A 41 -9.98 -20.30 -6.36
C GLU A 41 -10.03 -18.99 -5.54
N MET A 42 -10.68 -19.00 -4.38
CA MET A 42 -10.73 -17.84 -3.48
C MET A 42 -9.35 -17.50 -2.89
N GLY A 43 -8.50 -18.49 -2.65
CA GLY A 43 -7.16 -18.27 -2.11
C GLY A 43 -7.15 -17.62 -0.72
N ASN A 44 -6.15 -16.77 -0.49
CA ASN A 44 -5.94 -16.05 0.78
C ASN A 44 -6.83 -14.80 0.90
N GLU A 45 -6.79 -14.14 2.06
CA GLU A 45 -7.60 -12.94 2.34
C GLU A 45 -7.37 -11.80 1.32
N ASP A 46 -6.12 -11.60 0.86
CA ASP A 46 -5.78 -10.59 -0.16
C ASP A 46 -6.45 -10.89 -1.51
N GLN A 47 -6.43 -12.16 -1.93
CA GLN A 47 -7.06 -12.59 -3.17
C GLN A 47 -8.59 -12.46 -3.07
N GLN A 48 -9.17 -12.81 -1.93
CA GLN A 48 -10.61 -12.62 -1.67
C GLN A 48 -11.00 -11.14 -1.75
N LEU A 49 -10.20 -10.24 -1.16
CA LEU A 49 -10.40 -8.79 -1.26
C LEU A 49 -10.34 -8.29 -2.70
N GLN A 50 -9.36 -8.76 -3.48
CA GLN A 50 -9.25 -8.39 -4.90
C GLN A 50 -10.47 -8.82 -5.71
N ILE A 51 -10.95 -10.05 -5.49
CA ILE A 51 -12.16 -10.58 -6.13
C ILE A 51 -13.35 -9.68 -5.78
N LEU A 52 -13.58 -9.40 -4.50
CA LEU A 52 -14.70 -8.58 -4.08
C LEU A 52 -14.62 -7.13 -4.61
N HIS A 53 -13.43 -6.54 -4.65
CA HIS A 53 -13.24 -5.19 -5.18
C HIS A 53 -13.55 -5.14 -6.68
N PHE A 54 -13.10 -6.15 -7.43
CA PHE A 54 -13.39 -6.27 -8.85
C PHE A 54 -14.88 -6.44 -9.12
N LEU A 55 -15.54 -7.36 -8.41
CA LEU A 55 -16.98 -7.60 -8.56
C LEU A 55 -17.80 -6.35 -8.19
N LYS A 56 -17.43 -5.66 -7.09
CA LYS A 56 -18.07 -4.40 -6.70
C LYS A 56 -17.91 -3.34 -7.79
N TYR A 57 -16.71 -3.17 -8.32
CA TYR A 57 -16.46 -2.23 -9.41
C TYR A 57 -17.30 -2.57 -10.65
N GLN A 58 -17.42 -3.85 -11.01
CA GLN A 58 -18.26 -4.27 -12.13
C GLN A 58 -19.74 -3.94 -11.93
N LEU A 59 -20.28 -4.18 -10.74
CA LEU A 59 -21.65 -3.82 -10.39
C LEU A 59 -21.86 -2.30 -10.45
N ASP A 60 -20.93 -1.54 -9.88
CA ASP A 60 -21.05 -0.08 -9.82
C ASP A 60 -20.95 0.58 -11.22
N GLN A 61 -20.05 0.08 -12.09
CA GLN A 61 -19.77 0.71 -13.39
C GLN A 61 -20.56 0.14 -14.56
N TYR A 62 -20.91 -1.14 -14.52
CA TYR A 62 -21.47 -1.85 -15.68
C TYR A 62 -22.83 -2.48 -15.42
N SER A 63 -23.51 -2.16 -14.32
CA SER A 63 -24.84 -2.69 -14.01
C SER A 63 -25.87 -2.51 -15.12
N ASN A 64 -25.77 -1.45 -15.91
CA ASN A 64 -26.65 -1.17 -17.05
C ASN A 64 -26.33 -1.98 -18.32
N VAL A 65 -25.13 -2.56 -18.43
CA VAL A 65 -24.66 -3.34 -19.59
C VAL A 65 -24.75 -4.85 -19.32
N LEU A 66 -24.72 -5.25 -18.05
CA LEU A 66 -24.86 -6.63 -17.63
C LEU A 66 -26.31 -7.11 -17.83
N SER A 67 -26.46 -8.33 -18.31
CA SER A 67 -27.76 -9.00 -18.38
C SER A 67 -28.24 -9.32 -16.96
N PRO A 68 -29.57 -9.48 -16.75
CA PRO A 68 -30.11 -9.84 -15.44
C PRO A 68 -29.51 -11.11 -14.84
N ARG A 69 -29.17 -12.10 -15.69
CA ARG A 69 -28.57 -13.36 -15.23
C ARG A 69 -27.12 -13.17 -14.76
N GLU A 70 -26.36 -12.31 -15.42
CA GLU A 70 -24.98 -12.01 -14.99
C GLU A 70 -24.97 -11.23 -13.68
N LEU A 71 -25.89 -10.28 -13.52
CA LEU A 71 -26.04 -9.54 -12.27
C LEU A 71 -26.36 -10.48 -11.11
N ASP A 72 -27.26 -11.44 -11.31
CA ASP A 72 -27.61 -12.43 -10.30
C ASP A 72 -26.38 -13.26 -9.91
N ILE A 73 -25.68 -13.83 -10.90
CA ILE A 73 -24.48 -14.64 -10.65
C ILE A 73 -23.38 -13.81 -9.96
N ILE A 74 -23.07 -12.60 -10.45
CA ILE A 74 -22.06 -11.72 -9.85
C ILE A 74 -22.42 -11.39 -8.39
N SER A 75 -23.70 -11.16 -8.10
CA SER A 75 -24.19 -10.91 -6.74
C SER A 75 -24.02 -12.15 -5.86
N VAL A 76 -24.37 -13.33 -6.36
CA VAL A 76 -24.17 -14.61 -5.65
C VAL A 76 -22.69 -14.87 -5.37
N VAL A 77 -21.80 -14.63 -6.34
CA VAL A 77 -20.35 -14.75 -6.14
C VAL A 77 -19.90 -13.77 -5.06
N PHE A 78 -20.33 -12.51 -5.16
CA PHE A 78 -19.98 -11.47 -4.20
C PHE A 78 -20.40 -11.83 -2.78
N ASP A 79 -21.64 -12.28 -2.59
CA ASP A 79 -22.17 -12.70 -1.29
C ASP A 79 -21.44 -13.93 -0.76
N THR A 80 -21.17 -14.91 -1.62
CA THR A 80 -20.49 -16.16 -1.24
C THR A 80 -19.06 -15.89 -0.77
N VAL A 81 -18.31 -15.07 -1.51
CA VAL A 81 -16.93 -14.69 -1.17
C VAL A 81 -16.93 -13.84 0.11
N SER A 82 -17.88 -12.91 0.26
CA SER A 82 -18.01 -12.07 1.46
C SER A 82 -18.30 -12.91 2.71
N GLN A 83 -19.25 -13.85 2.63
CA GLN A 83 -19.63 -14.72 3.75
C GLN A 83 -18.49 -15.65 4.17
N ARG A 84 -17.79 -16.26 3.22
CA ARG A 84 -16.72 -17.23 3.51
C ARG A 84 -15.41 -16.58 3.93
N GLY A 85 -15.08 -15.43 3.36
CA GLY A 85 -13.90 -14.66 3.74
C GLY A 85 -14.07 -13.90 5.05
N ASN A 86 -15.30 -13.76 5.56
CA ASN A 86 -15.62 -12.81 6.63
C ASN A 86 -15.11 -11.39 6.31
N VAL A 87 -15.09 -11.05 5.02
CA VAL A 87 -14.60 -9.78 4.48
C VAL A 87 -15.80 -8.97 4.02
N VAL A 88 -15.87 -7.72 4.47
CA VAL A 88 -16.91 -6.78 4.03
C VAL A 88 -16.26 -5.70 3.19
N VAL A 89 -16.58 -5.65 1.89
CA VAL A 89 -16.22 -4.50 1.06
C VAL A 89 -17.23 -3.39 1.28
N GLY A 90 -16.92 -2.51 2.24
CA GLY A 90 -17.72 -1.34 2.53
C GLY A 90 -17.75 -0.35 1.36
N ASN A 91 -18.77 0.51 1.35
CA ASN A 91 -18.71 1.70 0.51
C ASN A 91 -17.59 2.59 1.01
N LEU A 92 -16.73 3.02 0.10
CA LEU A 92 -15.73 4.03 0.39
C LEU A 92 -16.47 5.27 0.92
N PRO A 93 -16.21 5.73 2.16
CA PRO A 93 -16.92 6.88 2.68
C PRO A 93 -16.74 8.08 1.75
N HIS A 94 -17.78 8.88 1.56
CA HIS A 94 -17.72 10.03 0.64
C HIS A 94 -16.61 11.05 1.01
N TRP A 95 -16.16 11.04 2.26
CA TRP A 95 -15.04 11.88 2.73
C TRP A 95 -13.66 11.27 2.42
N PHE A 96 -13.59 9.97 2.11
CA PHE A 96 -12.38 9.26 1.73
C PHE A 96 -12.10 9.41 0.22
N ALA A 97 -13.16 9.54 -0.59
CA ALA A 97 -13.06 9.95 -1.99
C ALA A 97 -13.24 11.46 -2.12
N THR A 98 -12.22 12.23 -1.74
CA THR A 98 -12.22 13.66 -2.07
C THR A 98 -12.15 13.82 -3.59
N SER A 99 -12.85 14.82 -4.15
CA SER A 99 -12.85 15.10 -5.60
C SER A 99 -11.43 15.05 -6.21
N GLU A 100 -11.32 14.75 -7.50
CA GLU A 100 -10.04 14.69 -8.22
C GLU A 100 -9.18 15.98 -8.00
N LEU A 101 -9.86 17.13 -7.85
CA LEU A 101 -9.25 18.42 -7.53
C LEU A 101 -8.64 18.49 -6.12
N GLU A 102 -9.25 17.84 -5.14
CA GLU A 102 -8.71 17.71 -3.78
C GLU A 102 -7.59 16.67 -3.72
N TRP A 103 -7.66 15.61 -4.54
CA TRP A 103 -6.59 14.63 -4.70
C TRP A 103 -5.31 15.22 -5.30
N PHE A 104 -5.42 16.28 -6.12
CA PHE A 104 -4.26 17.02 -6.64
C PHE A 104 -3.34 17.55 -5.53
N ARG A 105 -3.90 17.81 -4.34
CA ARG A 105 -3.14 18.25 -3.17
C ARG A 105 -2.68 17.10 -2.29
N ALA A 106 -2.91 15.84 -2.64
CA ALA A 106 -2.39 14.70 -1.91
C ALA A 106 -1.03 14.28 -2.47
N LYS A 107 -0.08 13.99 -1.58
CA LYS A 107 1.22 13.43 -1.91
C LYS A 107 1.43 12.15 -1.10
N THR A 108 2.00 11.14 -1.75
CA THR A 108 2.41 9.90 -1.10
C THR A 108 3.91 9.93 -0.80
N THR A 109 4.28 9.40 0.36
CA THR A 109 5.68 9.18 0.76
C THR A 109 5.84 7.78 1.30
N VAL A 110 6.82 7.04 0.75
CA VAL A 110 7.14 5.67 1.19
C VAL A 110 7.70 5.70 2.61
N VAL A 111 7.33 4.71 3.41
CA VAL A 111 7.86 4.48 4.75
C VAL A 111 8.85 3.31 4.69
N GLU A 112 10.13 3.66 4.64
CA GLU A 112 11.24 2.69 4.52
C GLU A 112 11.41 1.80 5.77
N GLU A 113 10.84 2.20 6.90
CA GLU A 113 10.96 1.53 8.20
C GLU A 113 10.04 0.29 8.34
N GLY A 114 9.25 -0.04 7.32
CA GLY A 114 8.39 -1.22 7.27
C GLY A 114 6.98 -1.02 7.81
N GLU A 115 6.18 -2.10 7.79
CA GLU A 115 4.74 -2.07 8.07
C GLU A 115 4.42 -1.60 9.49
N GLU A 116 5.09 -2.17 10.50
CA GLU A 116 4.89 -1.85 11.92
C GLU A 116 5.24 -0.37 12.23
N ALA A 117 6.25 0.18 11.56
CA ALA A 117 6.61 1.59 11.70
C ALA A 117 5.56 2.50 11.06
N CYS A 118 5.03 2.13 9.90
CA CYS A 118 3.95 2.85 9.23
C CYS A 118 2.70 2.93 10.12
N GLU A 119 2.30 1.82 10.76
CA GLU A 119 1.14 1.79 11.66
C GLU A 119 1.34 2.69 12.89
N ARG A 120 2.51 2.62 13.54
CA ARG A 120 2.84 3.47 14.70
C ARG A 120 2.84 4.95 14.32
N GLN A 121 3.46 5.30 13.20
CA GLN A 121 3.53 6.69 12.73
C GLN A 121 2.13 7.22 12.37
N ALA A 122 1.33 6.42 11.66
CA ALA A 122 -0.06 6.76 11.31
C ALA A 122 -0.90 7.04 12.56
N THR A 123 -0.75 6.23 13.61
CA THR A 123 -1.47 6.41 14.89
C THR A 123 -1.13 7.74 15.57
N ILE A 124 0.11 8.21 15.45
CA ILE A 124 0.54 9.50 16.01
C ILE A 124 0.01 10.64 15.14
N TRP A 125 0.20 10.55 13.82
CA TRP A 125 -0.11 11.63 12.88
C TRP A 125 -1.63 11.85 12.74
N ALA A 126 -2.42 10.78 12.88
CA ALA A 126 -3.88 10.87 12.92
C ALA A 126 -4.42 11.74 14.07
N LYS A 127 -3.64 11.96 15.14
CA LYS A 127 -4.04 12.80 16.28
C LYS A 127 -3.66 14.28 16.11
N LEU A 128 -2.83 14.60 15.11
CA LEU A 128 -2.28 15.95 14.93
C LEU A 128 -3.13 16.76 13.95
N HIS A 129 -4.15 17.44 14.47
CA HIS A 129 -4.98 18.38 13.72
C HIS A 129 -4.67 19.82 14.14
N HIS A 130 -3.81 20.50 13.40
CA HIS A 130 -3.42 21.88 13.69
C HIS A 130 -3.14 22.65 12.40
N PRO A 131 -3.49 23.95 12.27
CA PRO A 131 -3.31 24.73 11.04
C PRO A 131 -1.86 24.83 10.55
N ASN A 132 -0.89 24.71 11.46
CA ASN A 132 0.54 24.74 11.12
C ASN A 132 1.17 23.34 10.97
N VAL A 133 0.38 22.27 11.07
CA VAL A 133 0.83 20.89 10.85
C VAL A 133 0.18 20.41 9.57
N ARG A 134 0.99 19.82 8.68
CA ARG A 134 0.51 19.29 7.42
C ARG A 134 -0.61 18.26 7.66
N LYS A 135 -1.70 18.37 6.89
CA LYS A 135 -2.83 17.44 7.04
C LYS A 135 -2.40 16.03 6.62
N PHE A 136 -2.50 15.08 7.55
CA PHE A 136 -2.39 13.65 7.29
C PHE A 136 -3.75 13.14 6.82
N PHE A 137 -3.78 12.43 5.70
CA PHE A 137 -5.01 11.86 5.14
C PHE A 137 -5.15 10.38 5.48
N GLY A 138 -4.05 9.63 5.48
CA GLY A 138 -4.05 8.21 5.78
C GLY A 138 -2.71 7.55 5.51
N ALA A 139 -2.64 6.24 5.72
CA ALA A 139 -1.48 5.43 5.41
C ALA A 139 -1.92 4.03 4.96
N CYS A 140 -1.11 3.39 4.12
CA CYS A 140 -1.19 1.97 3.83
C CYS A 140 0.07 1.33 4.41
N HIS A 141 -0.09 0.35 5.30
CA HIS A 141 1.04 -0.35 5.91
C HIS A 141 1.32 -1.71 5.26
N VAL A 142 0.35 -2.30 4.57
CA VAL A 142 0.46 -3.65 4.00
C VAL A 142 1.30 -3.64 2.72
N GLY A 143 2.30 -4.52 2.64
CA GLY A 143 3.14 -4.74 1.47
C GLY A 143 4.19 -3.66 1.29
N ASN A 144 3.85 -2.58 0.59
CA ASN A 144 4.73 -1.42 0.38
C ASN A 144 4.21 -0.24 1.22
N PRO A 145 4.79 0.02 2.40
CA PRO A 145 4.23 1.01 3.31
C PRO A 145 4.35 2.43 2.76
N PHE A 146 3.26 3.21 2.79
CA PHE A 146 3.27 4.62 2.41
C PHE A 146 2.25 5.44 3.19
N VAL A 147 2.53 6.74 3.29
CA VAL A 147 1.67 7.75 3.93
C VAL A 147 1.13 8.70 2.88
N ILE A 148 -0.15 9.06 3.01
CA ILE A 148 -0.86 10.05 2.20
C ILE A 148 -1.03 11.31 3.03
N HIS A 149 -0.53 12.44 2.53
CA HIS A 149 -0.59 13.72 3.23
C HIS A 149 -0.78 14.89 2.26
N GLU A 150 -1.10 16.07 2.77
CA GLU A 150 -1.18 17.29 1.97
C GLU A 150 0.18 17.62 1.31
N ALA A 151 0.17 17.95 0.03
CA ALA A 151 1.32 18.41 -0.70
C ALA A 151 1.68 19.81 -0.17
N CYS A 152 2.93 20.01 0.23
CA CYS A 152 3.43 21.36 0.40
C CYS A 152 4.61 21.58 -0.54
N SER A 153 4.62 22.76 -1.14
CA SER A 153 5.76 23.29 -1.87
C SER A 153 6.97 23.31 -0.95
N GLU A 154 8.12 22.91 -1.47
CA GLU A 154 9.35 22.88 -0.69
C GLU A 154 9.60 24.25 -0.06
N LEU A 155 9.66 24.30 1.28
CA LEU A 155 10.10 25.51 1.95
C LEU A 155 11.58 25.73 1.57
N PRO A 156 11.97 26.93 1.10
CA PRO A 156 13.31 27.21 0.58
C PRO A 156 14.45 27.02 1.61
N PHE A 157 14.14 26.71 2.86
CA PHE A 157 15.10 26.61 3.97
C PHE A 157 15.85 25.28 4.07
N ALA A 158 15.43 24.22 3.36
CA ALA A 158 16.05 22.89 3.49
C ALA A 158 17.51 22.80 3.00
N LYS A 159 18.02 23.81 2.27
CA LYS A 159 19.40 23.82 1.75
C LYS A 159 20.35 24.76 2.50
N GLN A 160 20.00 25.27 3.68
CA GLN A 160 20.96 26.04 4.46
C GLN A 160 21.93 25.09 5.18
N LYS A 161 23.05 24.75 4.52
CA LYS A 161 24.23 24.18 5.18
C LYS A 161 24.56 25.11 6.35
N ILE A 162 24.27 24.68 7.57
CA ILE A 162 24.80 25.30 8.78
C ILE A 162 26.33 25.28 8.59
N ARG A 163 26.92 26.44 8.28
CA ARG A 163 28.38 26.58 8.14
C ARG A 163 28.95 26.20 9.49
N GLY A 164 29.48 24.98 9.59
CA GLY A 164 30.19 24.50 10.77
C GLY A 164 31.18 25.57 11.21
N ARG A 165 31.03 26.00 12.47
CA ARG A 165 31.91 26.98 13.12
C ARG A 165 33.35 26.54 12.86
N ARG A 166 34.12 27.35 12.11
CA ARG A 166 35.53 27.04 11.79
C ARG A 166 36.24 26.72 13.12
N ARG A 167 36.69 25.48 13.29
CA ARG A 167 37.48 25.09 14.47
C ARG A 167 38.70 26.02 14.54
N ALA A 168 38.83 26.77 15.63
CA ALA A 168 40.00 27.58 15.89
C ALA A 168 41.24 26.68 15.81
N ARG A 169 42.27 27.15 15.08
CA ARG A 169 43.55 26.45 14.93
C ARG A 169 44.15 26.28 16.32
N LYS A 170 44.05 25.07 16.88
CA LYS A 170 44.74 24.72 18.13
C LYS A 170 46.24 24.90 17.94
N SER A 171 46.88 25.61 18.87
CA SER A 171 48.31 25.87 18.83
C SER A 171 49.09 24.56 19.04
N ARG A 172 50.33 24.50 18.55
CA ARG A 172 51.16 23.28 18.50
C ARG A 172 51.34 22.62 19.89
N GLY A 173 51.21 23.38 20.98
CA GLY A 173 51.28 22.90 22.36
C GLY A 173 50.10 22.01 22.80
N GLU A 174 48.86 22.30 22.37
CA GLU A 174 47.68 21.52 22.78
C GLU A 174 47.65 20.13 22.14
N ARG A 175 48.22 19.97 20.94
CA ARG A 175 48.33 18.67 20.26
C ARG A 175 49.28 17.70 20.98
N ALA A 176 50.29 18.21 21.69
CA ALA A 176 51.23 17.38 22.42
C ALA A 176 50.60 16.78 23.69
N ASN A 177 49.69 17.52 24.35
CA ASN A 177 49.04 17.07 25.58
C ASN A 177 47.99 15.97 25.31
N ALA A 178 47.19 16.10 24.24
CA ALA A 178 46.20 15.09 23.85
C ALA A 178 46.84 13.72 23.52
N LYS A 179 48.06 13.71 22.95
CA LYS A 179 48.82 12.46 22.70
C LYS A 179 49.35 11.81 23.98
N ARG A 180 49.59 12.57 25.05
CA ARG A 180 50.04 12.03 26.35
C ARG A 180 48.89 11.38 27.13
N LEU A 181 47.68 11.93 27.06
CA LEU A 181 46.48 11.37 27.70
C LEU A 181 46.07 10.02 27.08
N GLY A 182 46.03 9.91 25.75
CA GLY A 182 45.69 8.62 25.09
C GLY A 182 46.70 7.50 25.34
N LYS A 183 47.97 7.82 25.65
CA LYS A 183 49.00 6.83 25.97
C LYS A 183 48.92 6.30 27.41
N ARG A 184 48.25 7.03 28.32
CA ARG A 184 47.99 6.58 29.70
C ARG A 184 46.77 5.65 29.77
N GLU A 185 45.70 5.92 29.01
CA GLU A 185 44.50 5.08 28.97
C GLU A 185 44.74 3.71 28.29
N GLY A 186 45.60 3.64 27.28
CA GLY A 186 45.97 2.37 26.65
C GLY A 186 46.73 1.40 27.55
N ARG A 187 47.35 1.87 28.66
CA ARG A 187 48.06 1.01 29.62
C ARG A 187 47.16 0.43 30.71
N SER A 188 46.02 1.04 31.00
CA SER A 188 45.07 0.54 32.01
C SER A 188 44.16 -0.59 31.49
N LEU A 189 43.87 -0.63 30.18
CA LEU A 189 43.01 -1.65 29.58
C LEU A 189 43.72 -3.00 29.32
N GLY A 190 45.05 -3.04 29.28
CA GLY A 190 45.82 -4.27 29.02
C GLY A 190 45.99 -5.21 30.23
N LYS A 191 45.43 -4.90 31.40
CA LYS A 191 45.54 -5.74 32.62
C LYS A 191 44.23 -6.43 33.02
N ALA A 192 43.13 -6.20 32.32
CA ALA A 192 41.80 -6.65 32.75
C ALA A 192 41.19 -7.81 31.92
N THR A 193 41.88 -8.36 30.93
CA THR A 193 41.30 -9.38 30.01
C THR A 193 41.95 -10.77 30.11
N GLN A 194 42.45 -11.16 31.28
CA GLN A 194 42.93 -12.52 31.54
C GLN A 194 42.17 -13.15 32.72
N THR A 195 40.97 -13.65 32.43
CA THR A 195 40.17 -14.67 33.16
C THR A 195 38.84 -14.66 32.40
N TRP A 196 38.46 -15.69 31.65
CA TRP A 196 38.06 -17.02 32.12
C TRP A 196 38.32 -18.10 31.07
N ARG A 197 38.90 -19.22 31.51
CA ARG A 197 38.98 -20.49 30.75
C ARG A 197 37.64 -21.22 30.90
N TYR A 198 37.11 -21.71 29.79
CA TYR A 198 36.05 -22.72 29.75
C TYR A 198 36.57 -24.05 30.32
N ASN A 199 35.76 -24.71 31.15
CA ASN A 199 35.84 -26.15 31.38
C ASN A 199 34.55 -26.80 30.90
N ILE A 200 34.76 -28.00 30.37
CA ILE A 200 33.87 -29.02 29.77
C ILE A 200 32.57 -29.23 30.55
#